data_AF-A0A938SQD5-F1
#
_entry.id   AF-A0A938SQD5-F1
#
_cell.length_a   1.000
_cell.length_b   1.000
_cell.length_c   1.000
_cell.angle_alpha   90.00
_cell.angle_beta   90.00
_cell.angle_gamma   90.00
#
_symmetry.space_group_name_H-M   'P 1'
#
loop_
_entity.id
_entity.type
_entity.pdbx_description
1 polymer ?
#
loop_
_entity_poly.entity_id
_entity_poly.type
_entity_poly.pdbx_seq_one_letter_code
_entity_poly.pdbx_strand_id
1 'polypeptide(L)'
;MASENGRRGFLRGTLLGAAGLSAACSLEERILFSTVQEGAGSEARPKPDLAPDRMPWGTIGKVRISRLFLGGNLIGGWAHSRDLTYVSSLFKAYNTEAKICETLLAVEAIQRSNARKRPWHG
;
A
#
# COMPACT_ATOMS: atom_id res chain seq x y z
N MET A 1 -28.21 33.11 -11.51
CA MET A 1 -28.18 31.89 -10.68
C MET A 1 -27.51 30.80 -11.51
N ALA A 2 -26.22 30.53 -11.26
CA ALA A 2 -25.42 29.63 -12.10
C ALA A 2 -25.52 28.20 -11.57
N SER A 3 -25.97 27.26 -12.41
CA SER A 3 -26.18 25.86 -12.07
C SER A 3 -24.88 25.17 -11.67
N GLU A 4 -24.81 24.67 -10.43
CA GLU A 4 -23.74 23.82 -9.88
C GLU A 4 -23.72 22.38 -10.48
N ASN A 5 -23.88 22.23 -11.80
CA ASN A 5 -23.93 20.93 -12.46
C ASN A 5 -22.53 20.39 -12.81
N GLY A 6 -21.67 20.22 -11.79
CA GLY A 6 -20.34 19.62 -11.94
C GLY A 6 -20.24 18.21 -11.36
N ARG A 7 -19.19 17.45 -11.75
CA ARG A 7 -18.86 16.11 -11.21
C ARG A 7 -18.83 16.07 -9.68
N ARG A 8 -18.38 17.16 -9.06
CA ARG A 8 -18.35 17.31 -7.59
C ARG A 8 -19.74 17.42 -6.98
N GLY A 9 -20.68 18.07 -7.67
CA GLY A 9 -22.09 18.13 -7.27
C GLY A 9 -22.75 16.76 -7.39
N PHE A 10 -22.48 16.04 -8.48
CA PHE A 10 -22.91 14.65 -8.67
C PHE A 10 -22.36 13.72 -7.58
N LEU A 11 -21.04 13.73 -7.34
CA LEU A 11 -20.43 12.90 -6.30
C LEU A 11 -20.94 13.23 -4.89
N ARG A 12 -21.15 14.52 -4.57
CA ARG A 12 -21.75 14.92 -3.29
C ARG A 12 -23.20 14.46 -3.18
N GLY A 13 -23.98 14.60 -4.25
CA GLY A 13 -25.36 14.12 -4.32
C GLY A 13 -25.46 12.60 -4.18
N THR A 14 -24.60 11.85 -4.87
CA THR A 14 -24.54 10.38 -4.77
C THR A 14 -24.08 9.93 -3.38
N LEU A 15 -23.09 10.59 -2.78
CA LEU A 15 -22.62 10.24 -1.42
C LEU A 15 -23.70 10.49 -0.36
N LEU A 16 -24.40 11.64 -0.45
CA LEU A 16 -25.52 11.96 0.44
C LEU A 16 -26.71 11.02 0.25
N GLY A 17 -27.04 10.68 -0.99
CA GLY A 17 -28.12 9.73 -1.31
C GLY A 17 -27.83 8.32 -0.83
N ALA A 18 -26.59 7.84 -0.98
CA ALA A 18 -26.17 6.53 -0.48
C ALA A 18 -26.22 6.45 1.05
N ALA A 19 -25.78 7.50 1.76
CA ALA A 19 -25.86 7.56 3.22
C ALA A 19 -27.32 7.65 3.74
N GLY A 20 -28.22 8.27 2.97
CA GLY A 20 -29.65 8.34 3.32
C GLY A 20 -30.39 7.03 3.10
N LEU A 21 -30.06 6.29 2.04
CA LEU A 21 -30.66 4.97 1.76
C LEU A 21 -30.14 3.88 2.71
N SER A 22 -28.87 3.93 3.11
CA SER A 22 -28.28 2.93 4.02
C SER A 22 -28.86 2.97 5.44
N ALA A 23 -29.47 4.10 5.86
CA ALA A 23 -30.20 4.18 7.13
C ALA A 23 -31.59 3.53 7.08
N ALA A 24 -32.18 3.40 5.88
CA ALA A 24 -33.50 2.82 5.66
C ALA A 24 -33.48 1.34 5.22
N CYS A 25 -32.32 0.84 4.79
CA CYS A 25 -32.15 -0.53 4.32
C CYS A 25 -31.71 -1.51 5.42
N SER A 26 -31.91 -2.79 5.12
CA SER A 26 -31.83 -3.99 5.96
C SER A 26 -30.67 -4.05 6.98
N LEU A 27 -30.85 -4.86 8.03
CA LEU A 27 -29.86 -5.14 9.08
C LEU A 27 -28.48 -5.52 8.52
N GLU A 28 -28.45 -6.24 7.40
CA GLU A 28 -27.21 -6.66 6.74
C GLU A 28 -26.41 -5.49 6.15
N GLU A 29 -27.08 -4.45 5.63
CA GLU A 29 -26.41 -3.25 5.14
C GLU A 29 -25.83 -2.42 6.29
N ARG A 30 -26.48 -2.44 7.47
CA ARG A 30 -25.95 -1.80 8.68
C ARG A 30 -24.70 -2.52 9.21
N ILE A 31 -24.67 -3.85 9.14
CA ILE A 31 -23.50 -4.67 9.51
C ILE A 31 -22.37 -4.49 8.49
N LEU A 32 -22.69 -4.42 7.20
CA LEU A 32 -21.69 -4.15 6.17
C LEU A 32 -21.13 -2.72 6.30
N PHE A 33 -21.98 -1.75 6.61
CA PHE A 33 -21.55 -0.38 6.82
C PHE A 33 -20.69 -0.22 8.07
N SER A 34 -21.03 -0.89 9.18
CA SER A 34 -20.19 -0.88 10.38
C SER A 34 -18.84 -1.55 10.13
N THR A 35 -18.80 -2.68 9.41
CA THR A 35 -17.52 -3.34 9.07
C THR A 35 -16.66 -2.50 8.11
N VAL A 36 -17.26 -1.82 7.13
CA VAL A 36 -16.55 -0.89 6.25
C VAL A 36 -16.09 0.36 7.00
N GLN A 37 -16.88 0.88 7.94
CA GLN A 37 -16.53 2.04 8.75
C GLN A 37 -15.46 1.71 9.81
N GLU A 38 -15.49 0.51 10.38
CA GLU A 38 -14.44 -0.04 11.25
C GLU A 38 -13.15 -0.31 10.45
N GLY A 39 -13.26 -0.85 9.23
CA GLY A 39 -12.15 -1.01 8.29
C GLY A 39 -11.58 0.32 7.76
N ALA A 40 -12.37 1.39 7.77
CA ALA A 40 -11.91 2.75 7.50
C ALA A 40 -11.30 3.44 8.74
N GLY A 41 -11.53 2.89 9.94
CA GLY A 41 -11.24 3.52 11.22
C GLY A 41 -10.02 3.00 11.97
N SER A 42 -9.63 1.72 11.85
CA SER A 42 -8.55 1.21 12.70
C SER A 42 -7.92 -0.09 12.22
N GLU A 43 -7.15 -0.01 11.14
CA GLU A 43 -5.79 -0.57 11.18
C GLU A 43 -4.88 0.52 10.65
N ALA A 44 -4.03 1.08 11.53
CA ALA A 44 -3.00 2.00 11.11
C ALA A 44 -2.19 1.29 10.01
N ARG A 45 -2.31 1.75 8.76
CA ARG A 45 -1.57 1.20 7.62
C ARG A 45 -0.14 0.94 8.11
N PRO A 46 0.35 -0.31 8.09
CA PRO A 46 1.58 -0.67 8.78
C PRO A 46 2.66 0.28 8.30
N LYS A 47 3.04 1.20 9.19
CA LYS A 47 4.01 2.22 8.85
C LYS A 47 5.34 1.50 8.95
N PRO A 48 6.10 1.43 7.85
CA PRO A 48 7.39 0.77 7.91
C PRO A 48 8.24 1.49 8.97
N ASP A 49 8.87 0.72 9.87
CA ASP A 49 9.78 1.24 10.91
C ASP A 49 11.04 1.90 10.32
N LEU A 50 11.19 1.83 9.00
CA LEU A 50 12.25 2.46 8.23
C LEU A 50 11.93 3.94 8.00
N ALA A 51 12.85 4.83 8.37
CA ALA A 51 12.78 6.26 8.03
C ALA A 51 13.14 6.47 6.54
N PRO A 52 12.16 6.66 5.63
CA PRO A 52 12.42 6.61 4.19
C PRO A 52 13.33 7.75 3.73
N ASP A 53 13.26 8.89 4.42
CA ASP A 53 14.05 10.08 4.11
C ASP A 53 15.53 9.96 4.50
N ARG A 54 15.87 9.05 5.43
CA ARG A 54 17.25 8.76 5.88
C ARG A 54 17.90 7.56 5.17
N MET A 55 17.21 6.96 4.20
CA MET A 55 17.70 5.80 3.48
C MET A 55 19.00 6.15 2.71
N PRO A 56 20.09 5.37 2.81
CA PRO A 56 21.29 5.57 2.00
C PRO A 56 21.04 5.23 0.52
N TRP A 57 21.56 6.09 -0.36
CA TRP A 57 21.49 5.94 -1.81
C TRP A 57 22.89 5.95 -2.42
N GLY A 58 23.09 5.14 -3.45
CA GLY A 58 24.25 5.22 -4.35
C GLY A 58 23.82 5.65 -5.75
N THR A 59 24.78 6.03 -6.58
CA THR A 59 24.55 6.36 -7.99
C THR A 59 25.45 5.51 -8.87
N ILE A 60 24.87 4.85 -9.87
CA ILE A 60 25.59 4.11 -10.91
C ILE A 60 25.25 4.75 -12.25
N GLY A 61 26.23 5.42 -12.87
CA GLY A 61 26.01 6.21 -14.08
C GLY A 61 24.94 7.28 -13.86
N LYS A 62 23.81 7.18 -14.56
CA LYS A 62 22.67 8.11 -14.46
C LYS A 62 21.55 7.62 -13.53
N VAL A 63 21.72 6.47 -12.89
CA VAL A 63 20.68 5.82 -12.07
C VAL A 63 21.02 5.93 -10.59
N ARG A 64 20.08 6.45 -9.79
CA ARG A 64 20.19 6.53 -8.33
C ARG A 64 19.44 5.35 -7.69
N ILE A 65 20.12 4.57 -6.85
CA ILE A 65 19.67 3.27 -6.34
C ILE A 65 19.77 3.24 -4.81
N SER A 66 18.76 2.70 -4.12
CA SER A 66 18.74 2.53 -2.66
C SER A 66 19.50 1.28 -2.22
N ARG A 67 19.85 1.16 -0.94
CA ARG A 67 20.38 -0.11 -0.38
C ARG A 67 19.34 -1.23 -0.25
N LEU A 68 18.05 -0.91 -0.34
CA LEU A 68 16.97 -1.89 -0.29
C LEU A 68 16.68 -2.40 -1.70
N PHE A 69 16.75 -3.72 -1.88
CA PHE A 69 16.49 -4.42 -3.14
C PHE A 69 15.40 -5.47 -2.93
N LEU A 70 14.43 -5.52 -3.84
CA LEU A 70 13.44 -6.58 -3.87
C LEU A 70 13.84 -7.61 -4.92
N GLY A 71 13.92 -8.88 -4.53
CA GLY A 71 13.97 -10.00 -5.47
C GLY A 71 12.56 -10.49 -5.83
N GLY A 72 12.43 -11.27 -6.91
CA GLY A 72 11.14 -11.90 -7.28
C GLY A 72 10.68 -13.00 -6.33
N ASN A 73 11.58 -13.50 -5.48
CA ASN A 73 11.31 -14.66 -4.62
C ASN A 73 10.30 -14.36 -3.50
N LEU A 74 10.15 -13.09 -3.09
CA LEU A 74 9.20 -12.71 -2.04
C LEU A 74 7.75 -13.06 -2.42
N ILE A 75 7.41 -12.96 -3.71
CA ILE A 75 6.08 -13.31 -4.21
C ILE A 75 6.01 -14.81 -4.54
N GLY A 76 7.09 -15.36 -5.13
CA GLY A 76 7.11 -16.75 -5.56
C GLY A 76 7.20 -17.77 -4.42
N GLY A 77 7.85 -17.43 -3.31
CA GLY A 77 8.08 -18.35 -2.19
C GLY A 77 9.07 -19.48 -2.49
N TRP A 78 9.79 -19.42 -3.61
CA TRP A 78 10.81 -20.41 -4.00
C TRP A 78 12.20 -19.85 -3.74
N ALA A 79 13.04 -20.66 -3.10
CA ALA A 79 14.45 -20.35 -2.93
C ALA A 79 15.28 -21.49 -3.52
N HIS A 80 16.14 -21.16 -4.48
CA HIS A 80 17.05 -22.14 -5.07
C HIS A 80 18.06 -22.59 -4.02
N SER A 81 17.96 -23.83 -3.59
CA SER A 81 18.91 -24.48 -2.70
C SER A 81 19.35 -25.79 -3.33
N ARG A 82 20.64 -25.87 -3.68
CA ARG A 82 21.22 -27.06 -4.33
C ARG A 82 20.98 -28.32 -3.48
N ASP A 83 21.59 -28.35 -2.30
CA ASP A 83 21.54 -29.50 -1.39
C ASP A 83 20.80 -29.19 -0.07
N LEU A 84 20.48 -27.91 0.18
CA LEU A 84 19.86 -27.47 1.43
C LEU A 84 18.33 -27.51 1.34
N THR A 85 17.75 -28.67 1.63
CA THR A 85 16.30 -28.93 1.53
C THR A 85 15.44 -27.99 2.40
N TYR A 86 15.98 -27.46 3.50
CA TYR A 86 15.24 -26.60 4.43
C TYR A 86 15.10 -25.13 3.99
N VAL A 87 15.85 -24.67 2.98
CA VAL A 87 15.94 -23.24 2.65
C VAL A 87 14.60 -22.68 2.15
N SER A 88 13.86 -23.44 1.35
CA SER A 88 12.52 -22.99 0.90
C SER A 88 11.53 -22.89 2.08
N SER A 89 11.59 -23.82 3.04
CA SER A 89 10.76 -23.77 4.24
C SER A 89 11.14 -22.58 5.13
N LEU A 90 12.44 -22.35 5.32
CA LEU A 90 12.96 -21.21 6.07
C LEU A 90 12.56 -19.88 5.41
N PHE A 91 12.67 -19.78 4.09
CA PHE A 91 12.28 -18.58 3.35
C PHE A 91 10.81 -18.22 3.60
N LYS A 92 9.92 -19.20 3.52
CA LYS A 92 8.48 -19.02 3.79
C LYS A 92 8.19 -18.67 5.25
N ALA A 93 8.93 -19.26 6.19
CA ALA A 93 8.75 -18.97 7.63
C ALA A 93 9.09 -17.52 7.99
N TYR A 94 10.10 -16.92 7.35
CA TYR A 94 10.51 -15.54 7.60
C TYR A 94 9.72 -14.51 6.77
N ASN A 95 9.29 -14.89 5.56
CA ASN A 95 8.55 -14.01 4.65
C ASN A 95 7.07 -14.39 4.66
N THR A 96 6.42 -14.17 5.80
CA THR A 96 4.96 -14.27 5.89
C THR A 96 4.31 -13.20 5.01
N GLU A 97 3.05 -13.41 4.62
CA GLU A 97 2.32 -12.45 3.77
C GLU A 97 2.33 -11.02 4.36
N ALA A 98 2.11 -10.91 5.66
CA ALA A 98 2.19 -9.63 6.38
C ALA A 98 3.57 -8.98 6.23
N LYS A 99 4.65 -9.76 6.37
CA LYS A 99 6.02 -9.24 6.26
C LYS A 99 6.40 -8.87 4.84
N ILE A 100 5.89 -9.61 3.86
CA ILE A 100 6.03 -9.28 2.43
C ILE A 100 5.36 -7.93 2.16
N CYS A 101 4.11 -7.76 2.58
CA CYS A 101 3.36 -6.51 2.43
C CYS A 101 4.07 -5.33 3.13
N GLU A 102 4.56 -5.51 4.35
CA GLU A 102 5.35 -4.50 5.08
C GLU A 102 6.59 -4.08 4.28
N THR A 103 7.31 -5.05 3.72
CA THR A 103 8.52 -4.80 2.91
C THR A 103 8.18 -4.04 1.62
N LEU A 104 7.07 -4.38 0.96
CA LEU A 104 6.61 -3.67 -0.24
C LEU A 104 6.22 -2.22 0.07
N LEU A 105 5.51 -1.98 1.19
CA LEU A 105 5.16 -0.64 1.65
C LEU A 105 6.40 0.20 2.01
N ALA A 106 7.43 -0.42 2.60
CA ALA A 106 8.70 0.24 2.87
C ALA A 106 9.38 0.73 1.57
N VAL A 107 9.41 -0.13 0.55
CA VAL A 107 9.99 0.23 -0.76
C VAL A 107 9.20 1.34 -1.44
N GLU A 108 7.87 1.27 -1.42
CA GLU A 108 7.02 2.33 -1.97
C GLU A 108 7.30 3.68 -1.28
N ALA A 109 7.40 3.68 0.05
CA ALA A 109 7.68 4.90 0.82
C ALA A 109 9.06 5.50 0.48
N ILE A 110 10.08 4.64 0.34
CA ILE A 110 11.44 5.04 -0.05
C ILE A 110 11.44 5.62 -1.46
N GLN A 111 10.76 4.97 -2.40
CA GLN A 111 10.67 5.42 -3.79
C GLN A 111 9.93 6.75 -3.91
N ARG A 112 8.83 6.93 -3.17
CA ARG A 112 8.08 8.19 -3.11
C ARG A 112 8.91 9.32 -2.51
N SER A 113 9.72 9.05 -1.48
CA SER A 113 10.68 10.02 -0.95
C SER A 113 11.70 10.44 -2.02
N ASN A 114 12.26 9.49 -2.76
CA ASN A 114 13.22 9.78 -3.82
C ASN A 114 12.59 10.59 -4.97
N ALA A 115 11.39 10.23 -5.40
CA ALA A 115 10.67 10.95 -6.46
C ALA A 115 10.43 12.42 -6.12
N ARG A 116 10.08 12.74 -4.86
CA ARG A 116 9.93 14.13 -4.38
C ARG A 116 11.22 14.94 -4.44
N LYS A 117 12.38 14.28 -4.28
CA LYS A 117 13.71 14.92 -4.29
C LYS A 117 14.30 15.06 -5.69
N ARG A 118 13.70 14.44 -6.71
CA ARG A 118 14.16 14.57 -8.09
C ARG A 118 13.51 15.80 -8.73
N PRO A 119 14.31 16.75 -9.25
CA PRO A 119 13.76 17.79 -10.10
C PRO A 119 13.18 17.15 -11.37
N TRP A 120 12.02 17.64 -11.80
CA TRP A 120 11.47 17.30 -13.11
C TRP A 120 12.40 17.90 -14.15
N HIS A 121 13.19 17.06 -14.80
CA HIS A 121 13.93 17.47 -15.99
C HIS A 121 13.00 17.29 -17.20
N GLY A 122 12.55 18.40 -17.74
CA GLY A 122 12.01 18.51 -19.10
C GLY A 122 13.13 18.74 -20.10
#